data_AF-A0A2D8V915-F1
#
_entry.id   AF-A0A2D8V915-F1
#
_cell.length_a   1.000
_cell.length_b   1.000
_cell.length_c   1.000
_cell.angle_alpha   90.00
_cell.angle_beta   90.00
_cell.angle_gamma   90.00
#
_symmetry.space_group_name_H-M   'P 1'
#
loop_
_entity.id
_entity.type
_entity.pdbx_description
1 polymer ?
#
loop_
_entity_poly.entity_id
_entity_poly.type
_entity_poly.pdbx_seq_one_letter_code
_entity_poly.pdbx_strand_id
1 'polypeptide(L)'
;DKDLTNNNPDELLRDITLDVIKAFKSSKHIFLAELEFWSLSNHDLDVRKRTTELYSKLIVLFRNIISKGVSSGLYKNIDLDVAALSVMTSLQGVIWFSIFEKTEISAEKYLNDVIEFIIHGFKK
;
A
#
# COMPACT_ATOMS: atom_id res chain seq x y z
N ASP A 1 -4.62 13.25 -9.94
CA ASP A 1 -5.21 11.91 -10.17
C ASP A 1 -4.36 11.12 -11.14
N LYS A 2 -3.87 9.94 -10.72
CA LYS A 2 -3.20 9.00 -11.62
C LYS A 2 -4.26 8.37 -12.52
N ASP A 3 -4.04 8.40 -13.83
CA ASP A 3 -4.93 7.73 -14.78
C ASP A 3 -4.78 6.21 -14.65
N LEU A 4 -5.80 5.55 -14.09
CA LEU A 4 -5.85 4.10 -13.90
C LEU A 4 -6.26 3.36 -15.18
N THR A 5 -6.74 4.08 -16.21
CA THR A 5 -7.35 3.47 -17.38
C THR A 5 -6.32 2.90 -18.35
N ASN A 6 -5.17 3.56 -18.52
CA ASN A 6 -4.17 3.18 -19.55
C ASN A 6 -2.89 2.50 -19.01
N ASN A 7 -2.63 2.54 -17.71
CA ASN A 7 -1.35 2.05 -17.19
C ASN A 7 -1.35 0.55 -16.86
N ASN A 8 -0.20 -0.09 -17.05
CA ASN A 8 0.04 -1.49 -16.68
C ASN A 8 -0.13 -1.67 -15.16
N PRO A 9 -0.87 -2.70 -14.68
CA PRO A 9 -1.02 -2.97 -13.25
C PRO A 9 0.28 -3.05 -12.46
N ASP A 10 1.34 -3.64 -13.03
CA ASP A 10 2.66 -3.70 -12.38
C ASP A 10 3.25 -2.29 -12.19
N GLU A 11 3.17 -1.46 -13.22
CA GLU A 11 3.68 -0.08 -13.19
C GLU A 11 2.90 0.77 -12.20
N LEU A 12 1.58 0.62 -12.14
CA LEU A 12 0.75 1.34 -11.16
C LEU A 12 1.14 0.99 -9.72
N LEU A 13 1.39 -0.29 -9.43
CA LEU A 13 1.83 -0.73 -8.11
C LEU A 13 3.23 -0.17 -7.77
N ARG A 14 4.15 -0.18 -8.73
CA ARG A 14 5.49 0.43 -8.57
C ARG A 14 5.42 1.93 -8.37
N ASP A 15 4.59 2.63 -9.12
CA ASP A 15 4.42 4.08 -9.03
C ASP A 15 3.82 4.48 -7.68
N ILE A 16 2.85 3.72 -7.17
CA ILE A 16 2.31 3.96 -5.81
C ILE A 16 3.41 3.72 -4.77
N THR A 17 4.19 2.65 -4.93
CA THR A 17 5.33 2.35 -4.04
C THR A 17 6.34 3.49 -4.03
N LEU A 18 6.67 4.05 -5.20
CA LEU A 18 7.56 5.19 -5.33
C LEU A 18 7.01 6.44 -4.63
N ASP A 19 5.71 6.68 -4.69
CA ASP A 19 5.09 7.79 -3.96
C ASP A 19 5.17 7.59 -2.44
N VAL A 20 4.98 6.37 -1.95
CA VAL A 20 5.17 6.04 -0.52
C VAL A 20 6.64 6.26 -0.11
N ILE A 21 7.61 5.82 -0.93
CA ILE A 21 9.04 6.07 -0.69
C ILE A 21 9.34 7.56 -0.60
N LYS A 22 8.83 8.35 -1.55
CA LYS A 22 9.00 9.81 -1.57
C LYS A 22 8.41 10.44 -0.32
N ALA A 23 7.17 10.09 0.03
CA ALA A 23 6.50 10.58 1.23
C ALA A 23 7.28 10.22 2.51
N PHE A 24 7.85 9.02 2.59
CA PHE A 24 8.66 8.60 3.73
C PHE A 24 9.94 9.43 3.85
N LYS A 25 10.64 9.66 2.72
CA LYS A 25 11.87 10.45 2.69
C LYS A 25 11.64 11.93 3.00
N SER A 26 10.56 12.52 2.50
CA SER A 26 10.27 13.94 2.69
C SER A 26 9.53 14.25 3.99
N SER A 27 8.68 13.34 4.44
CA SER A 27 7.68 13.60 5.49
C SER A 27 7.46 12.39 6.40
N LYS A 28 8.55 11.86 6.98
CA LYS A 28 8.52 10.72 7.91
C LYS A 28 7.45 10.82 9.02
N HIS A 29 7.19 12.03 9.52
CA HIS A 29 6.21 12.28 10.58
C HIS A 29 4.76 11.91 10.20
N ILE A 30 4.40 11.89 8.91
CA ILE A 30 3.05 11.50 8.45
C ILE A 30 2.75 10.04 8.84
N PHE A 31 3.74 9.16 8.78
CA PHE A 31 3.60 7.75 9.14
C PHE A 31 3.49 7.54 10.65
N LEU A 32 4.05 8.45 11.46
CA LEU A 32 3.83 8.44 12.91
C LEU A 32 2.42 8.96 13.25
N ALA A 33 1.94 9.98 12.55
CA ALA A 33 0.57 10.46 12.69
C ALA A 33 -0.46 9.38 12.31
N GLU A 34 -0.16 8.54 11.32
CA GLU A 34 -1.00 7.38 10.96
C GLU A 34 -1.20 6.43 12.15
N LEU A 35 -0.13 6.13 12.90
CA LEU A 35 -0.21 5.32 14.13
C LEU A 35 -1.07 5.99 15.21
N GLU A 36 -0.97 7.30 15.37
CA GLU A 36 -1.79 8.06 16.31
C GLU A 36 -3.27 7.99 15.91
N PHE A 37 -3.59 8.13 14.62
CA PHE A 37 -4.97 7.97 14.14
C PHE A 37 -5.51 6.56 14.36
N TRP A 38 -4.68 5.52 14.22
CA TRP A 38 -5.09 4.16 14.57
C TRP A 38 -5.38 4.02 16.05
N SER A 39 -4.50 4.52 16.91
CA SER A 39 -4.72 4.51 18.36
C SER A 39 -6.02 5.22 18.73
N LEU A 40 -6.21 6.44 18.23
CA LEU A 40 -7.41 7.26 18.45
C LEU A 40 -8.69 6.62 17.92
N SER A 41 -8.62 5.87 16.81
CA SER A 41 -9.79 5.19 16.24
C SER A 41 -10.43 4.15 17.18
N ASN A 42 -9.72 3.70 18.21
CA ASN A 42 -10.27 2.81 19.23
C ASN A 42 -11.07 3.55 20.31
N HIS A 43 -10.93 4.88 20.38
CA HIS A 43 -11.49 5.71 21.44
C HIS A 43 -12.47 6.76 20.93
N ASP A 44 -12.34 7.18 19.66
CA ASP A 44 -13.16 8.22 19.04
C ASP A 44 -13.85 7.68 17.77
N LEU A 45 -15.18 7.71 17.75
CA LEU A 45 -16.00 7.16 16.67
C LEU A 45 -15.90 7.97 15.38
N ASP A 46 -15.72 9.29 15.46
CA ASP A 46 -15.59 10.15 14.28
C ASP A 46 -14.22 9.94 13.62
N VAL A 47 -13.16 9.80 14.43
CA VAL A 47 -11.84 9.39 13.95
C VAL A 47 -11.93 8.01 13.31
N ARG A 48 -12.55 7.04 13.99
CA ARG A 48 -12.71 5.68 13.45
C ARG A 48 -13.40 5.69 12.10
N LYS A 49 -14.51 6.40 11.97
CA LYS A 49 -15.27 6.50 10.72
C LYS A 49 -14.39 7.05 9.59
N ARG A 50 -13.70 8.17 9.81
CA ARG A 50 -12.84 8.79 8.79
C ARG A 50 -11.66 7.89 8.40
N THR A 51 -11.04 7.25 9.38
CA THR A 51 -9.93 6.31 9.17
C THR A 51 -10.41 5.08 8.37
N THR A 52 -11.56 4.49 8.71
CA THR A 52 -12.16 3.38 7.96
C THR A 52 -12.53 3.79 6.53
N GLU A 53 -13.10 4.97 6.33
CA GLU A 53 -13.42 5.48 4.99
C GLU A 53 -12.16 5.64 4.12
N LEU A 54 -11.06 6.14 4.68
CA LEU A 54 -9.78 6.26 3.99
C LEU A 54 -9.26 4.89 3.55
N TYR A 55 -9.13 3.93 4.47
CA TYR A 55 -8.63 2.60 4.13
C TYR A 55 -9.53 1.83 3.17
N SER A 56 -10.84 2.02 3.27
CA SER A 56 -11.78 1.42 2.31
C SER A 56 -11.51 1.93 0.89
N LYS A 57 -11.23 3.22 0.71
CA LYS A 57 -10.87 3.79 -0.59
C LYS A 57 -9.54 3.23 -1.12
N LEU A 58 -8.55 3.06 -0.24
CA LEU A 58 -7.25 2.48 -0.61
C LEU A 58 -7.37 1.00 -1.01
N ILE A 59 -8.13 0.20 -0.27
CA ILE A 59 -8.39 -1.20 -0.61
C ILE A 59 -9.09 -1.28 -1.98
N VAL A 60 -10.12 -0.46 -2.21
CA VAL A 60 -10.81 -0.41 -3.51
C VAL A 60 -9.86 -0.03 -4.65
N LEU A 61 -8.96 0.93 -4.43
CA LEU A 61 -7.93 1.30 -5.40
C LEU A 61 -7.06 0.10 -5.78
N PHE A 62 -6.45 -0.59 -4.79
CA PHE A 62 -5.60 -1.74 -5.06
C PHE A 62 -6.37 -2.89 -5.70
N ARG A 63 -7.60 -3.16 -5.23
CA ARG A 63 -8.48 -4.17 -5.79
C ARG A 63 -8.76 -3.92 -7.27
N ASN A 64 -8.99 -2.66 -7.67
CA ASN A 64 -9.23 -2.30 -9.06
C ASN A 64 -7.99 -2.51 -9.94
N ILE A 65 -6.80 -2.15 -9.43
CA ILE A 65 -5.52 -2.38 -10.13
C ILE A 65 -5.29 -3.89 -10.35
N ILE A 66 -5.49 -4.69 -9.31
CA ILE A 66 -5.27 -6.14 -9.37
C ILE A 66 -6.32 -6.80 -10.27
N SER A 67 -7.59 -6.39 -10.16
CA SER A 67 -8.68 -6.86 -11.03
C SER A 67 -8.36 -6.62 -12.51
N LYS A 68 -7.76 -5.48 -12.85
CA LYS A 68 -7.31 -5.17 -14.23
C LYS A 68 -6.24 -6.15 -14.70
N GLY A 69 -5.30 -6.53 -13.83
CA GLY A 69 -4.27 -7.53 -14.16
C GLY A 69 -4.83 -8.94 -14.32
N VAL A 70 -5.85 -9.31 -13.53
CA VAL A 70 -6.56 -10.59 -13.71
C VAL A 70 -7.34 -10.59 -15.02
N SER A 71 -8.10 -9.53 -15.31
CA SER A 71 -8.94 -9.45 -16.52
C SER A 71 -8.14 -9.36 -17.82
N SER A 72 -6.94 -8.78 -17.79
CA SER A 72 -6.02 -8.78 -18.93
C SER A 72 -5.25 -10.10 -19.11
N GLY A 73 -5.37 -11.02 -18.15
CA GLY A 73 -4.66 -12.29 -18.15
C GLY A 73 -3.20 -12.20 -17.70
N LEU A 74 -2.72 -11.02 -17.28
CA LEU A 74 -1.38 -10.78 -16.74
C LEU A 74 -1.16 -11.48 -15.39
N TYR A 75 -2.19 -11.47 -14.54
CA TYR A 75 -2.19 -12.13 -13.23
C TYR A 75 -2.96 -13.44 -13.27
N LYS A 76 -2.60 -14.35 -12.37
CA LYS A 76 -3.37 -15.59 -12.13
C LYS A 76 -4.72 -15.24 -11.48
N ASN A 77 -5.67 -16.16 -11.55
CA ASN A 77 -6.97 -15.97 -10.89
C ASN A 77 -6.77 -16.06 -9.36
N ILE A 78 -6.64 -14.90 -8.71
CA ILE A 78 -6.42 -14.75 -7.27
C ILE A 78 -7.64 -14.10 -6.61
N ASP A 79 -7.78 -14.34 -5.30
CA ASP A 79 -8.71 -13.59 -4.47
C ASP A 79 -8.29 -12.11 -4.43
N LEU A 80 -9.12 -11.25 -5.03
CA LEU A 80 -8.82 -9.83 -5.19
C LEU A 80 -8.80 -9.08 -3.86
N ASP A 81 -9.58 -9.52 -2.88
CA ASP A 81 -9.71 -8.84 -1.60
C ASP A 81 -8.49 -9.16 -0.71
N VAL A 82 -8.07 -10.44 -0.69
CA VAL A 82 -6.82 -10.85 -0.04
C VAL A 82 -5.61 -10.16 -0.70
N ALA A 83 -5.58 -10.11 -2.03
CA ALA A 83 -4.49 -9.49 -2.77
C ALA A 83 -4.40 -7.96 -2.50
N ALA A 84 -5.53 -7.26 -2.52
CA ALA A 84 -5.58 -5.83 -2.24
C ALA A 84 -5.15 -5.49 -0.81
N LEU A 85 -5.64 -6.26 0.17
CA LEU A 85 -5.23 -6.12 1.56
C LEU A 85 -3.72 -6.36 1.71
N SER A 86 -3.19 -7.40 1.06
CA SER A 86 -1.76 -7.74 1.11
C SER A 86 -0.87 -6.61 0.59
N VAL A 87 -1.26 -5.95 -0.51
CA VAL A 87 -0.54 -4.77 -1.04
C VAL A 87 -0.57 -3.64 -0.02
N MET A 88 -1.75 -3.28 0.48
CA MET A 88 -1.90 -2.18 1.43
C MET A 88 -1.04 -2.39 2.68
N THR A 89 -1.13 -3.57 3.31
CA THR A 89 -0.37 -3.88 4.53
C THR A 89 1.13 -3.90 4.29
N SER A 90 1.56 -4.37 3.11
CA SER A 90 2.99 -4.42 2.76
C SER A 90 3.57 -3.03 2.60
N LEU A 91 2.85 -2.10 1.96
CA LEU A 91 3.27 -0.70 1.87
C LEU A 91 3.27 -0.01 3.24
N GLN A 92 2.26 -0.27 4.07
CA GLN A 92 2.21 0.24 5.45
C GLN A 92 3.33 -0.30 6.35
N GLY A 93 3.97 -1.42 5.99
CA GLY A 93 5.16 -1.91 6.69
C GLY A 93 6.31 -0.91 6.75
N VAL A 94 6.31 0.13 5.90
CA VAL A 94 7.24 1.26 6.01
C VAL A 94 7.19 1.97 7.38
N ILE A 95 6.05 1.91 8.08
CA ILE A 95 5.86 2.49 9.40
C ILE A 95 6.86 1.92 10.42
N TRP A 96 7.27 0.66 10.27
CA TRP A 96 8.29 0.05 11.15
C TRP A 96 9.63 0.80 11.11
N PHE A 97 9.99 1.36 9.96
CA PHE A 97 11.19 2.20 9.79
C PHE A 97 11.03 3.60 10.40
N SER A 98 9.81 3.97 10.75
CA SER A 98 9.54 5.15 11.58
C SER A 98 9.72 4.89 13.06
N ILE A 99 9.44 3.67 13.52
CA ILE A 99 9.52 3.26 14.93
C ILE A 99 10.95 2.84 15.30
N PHE A 100 11.63 2.09 14.43
CA PHE A 100 12.95 1.54 14.74
C PHE A 100 14.05 2.60 14.59
N GLU A 101 14.88 2.75 15.62
CA GLU A 101 15.98 3.72 15.65
C GLU A 101 17.15 3.31 14.74
N LYS A 102 17.37 2.00 14.55
CA LYS A 102 18.39 1.44 13.65
C LYS A 102 17.85 0.19 12.99
N THR A 103 17.96 0.13 11.68
CA THR A 103 17.65 -1.04 10.86
C THR A 103 18.84 -1.34 9.94
N GLU A 104 19.16 -2.61 9.73
CA GLU A 104 20.21 -3.02 8.78
C GLU A 104 19.78 -2.81 7.33
N ILE A 105 18.47 -2.65 7.09
CA ILE A 105 17.85 -2.41 5.79
C ILE A 105 17.21 -1.03 5.73
N SER A 106 17.14 -0.42 4.54
CA SER A 106 16.45 0.86 4.34
C SER A 106 14.96 0.67 4.03
N ALA A 107 14.14 1.65 4.39
CA ALA A 107 12.70 1.68 4.07
C ALA A 107 12.44 1.58 2.56
N GLU A 108 13.27 2.26 1.76
CA GLU A 108 13.21 2.20 0.29
C GLU A 108 13.52 0.81 -0.24
N LYS A 109 14.56 0.15 0.28
CA LYS A 109 14.88 -1.22 -0.13
C LYS A 109 13.72 -2.16 0.20
N TYR A 110 13.19 -2.07 1.42
CA TYR A 110 12.03 -2.86 1.84
C TYR A 110 10.83 -2.68 0.89
N LEU A 111 10.46 -1.43 0.60
CA LEU A 111 9.31 -1.11 -0.24
C LEU A 111 9.48 -1.61 -1.68
N ASN A 112 10.66 -1.42 -2.28
CA ASN A 112 10.95 -1.90 -3.62
C ASN A 112 10.94 -3.44 -3.70
N ASP A 113 11.54 -4.12 -2.72
CA ASP A 113 11.59 -5.59 -2.74
C ASP A 113 10.22 -6.22 -2.48
N VAL A 114 9.47 -5.69 -1.50
CA VAL A 114 8.18 -6.29 -1.12
C VAL A 114 7.14 -6.14 -2.22
N ILE A 115 7.12 -5.01 -2.95
CA ILE A 115 6.18 -4.85 -4.06
C ILE A 115 6.54 -5.79 -5.21
N GLU A 116 7.82 -6.00 -5.49
CA GLU A 116 8.23 -6.98 -6.49
C GLU A 116 7.86 -8.40 -6.08
N PHE A 117 8.02 -8.78 -4.80
CA PHE A 117 7.57 -10.09 -4.32
C PHE A 117 6.07 -10.28 -4.52
N ILE A 118 5.27 -9.25 -4.24
CA ILE A 118 3.83 -9.28 -4.47
C ILE A 118 3.49 -9.39 -5.95
N ILE A 119 4.09 -8.55 -6.81
CA ILE A 119 3.86 -8.56 -8.26
C ILE A 119 4.22 -9.93 -8.85
N HIS A 120 5.39 -10.48 -8.50
CA HIS A 120 5.79 -11.82 -8.92
C HIS A 120 4.83 -12.88 -8.39
N GLY A 121 4.36 -12.72 -7.15
CA GLY A 121 3.35 -13.58 -6.55
C GLY A 121 1.99 -13.53 -7.26
N PHE A 122 1.65 -12.45 -7.96
CA PHE A 122 0.41 -12.31 -8.73
C PHE A 122 0.50 -12.86 -10.15
N LYS A 123 1.70 -12.86 -10.75
CA LYS A 123 1.92 -13.34 -12.12
C LYS A 123 1.58 -14.83 -12.28
N LYS A 124 1.24 -15.19 -13.52
CA LYS A 124 1.08 -16.58 -13.96
C LYS A 124 2.43 -17.28 -14.12
#